data_AF-A0A519ZEJ8-F1
#
_entry.id   AF-A0A519ZEJ8-F1
#
_cell.length_a   1.000
_cell.length_b   1.000
_cell.length_c   1.000
_cell.angle_alpha   90.00
_cell.angle_beta   90.00
_cell.angle_gamma   90.00
#
_symmetry.space_group_name_H-M   'P 1'
#
loop_
_entity.id
_entity.type
_entity.pdbx_description
1 polymer ?
#
loop_
_entity_poly.entity_id
_entity_poly.type
_entity_poly.pdbx_seq_one_letter_code
_entity_poly.pdbx_strand_id
1 'polypeptide(L)'
;MKPIAIPFYAKLALVLFSIVCLGYLAILGQTLLAPLLTSFLLAMLLLPLAIFLENRCRLKRSMASIVSVLLMIVFISGILYFLFTQLTDLWTDWPLLKKQAETSFHDVQMWISRTFHVNTKKQITYLQNSATSALATSATVLGATLMTLSSTVLFLS
;
A
#
# COMPACT_ATOMS: atom_id res chain seq x y z
N MET A 1 23.23 34.63 -45.93
CA MET A 1 22.38 34.99 -44.78
C MET A 1 23.30 35.12 -43.57
N LYS A 2 23.45 36.32 -42.99
CA LYS A 2 24.36 36.55 -41.85
C LYS A 2 23.81 35.84 -40.60
N PRO A 3 24.61 35.04 -39.87
CA PRO A 3 24.14 34.41 -38.65
C PRO A 3 23.83 35.50 -37.62
N ILE A 4 22.60 35.50 -37.11
CA ILE A 4 22.16 36.41 -36.05
C ILE A 4 22.94 36.00 -34.80
N ALA A 5 24.02 36.73 -34.49
CA ALA A 5 24.80 36.53 -33.28
C ALA A 5 23.99 37.04 -32.08
N ILE A 6 23.13 36.17 -31.55
CA ILE A 6 22.36 36.43 -30.34
C ILE A 6 23.32 36.69 -29.17
N PRO A 7 23.21 37.84 -28.47
CA PRO A 7 24.05 38.16 -27.33
C PRO A 7 23.86 37.12 -26.21
N PHE A 8 24.88 36.90 -25.40
CA PHE A 8 24.87 35.89 -24.33
C PHE A 8 23.65 36.02 -23.40
N TYR A 9 23.26 37.26 -23.09
CA TYR A 9 22.06 37.57 -22.31
C TYR A 9 20.75 37.07 -22.97
N ALA A 10 20.63 37.13 -24.30
CA ALA A 10 19.46 36.64 -25.02
C ALA A 10 19.40 35.10 -25.03
N LYS A 11 20.55 34.42 -25.15
CA LYS A 11 20.63 32.95 -25.02
C LYS A 11 20.22 32.50 -23.62
N LEU A 12 20.73 33.16 -22.58
CA LEU A 12 20.37 32.86 -21.20
C LEU A 12 18.88 33.09 -20.95
N ALA A 13 18.31 34.21 -21.40
CA ALA A 13 16.90 34.51 -21.25
C ALA A 13 16.01 33.46 -21.92
N LEU A 14 16.39 32.97 -23.11
CA LEU A 14 15.63 31.96 -23.85
C LEU A 14 15.71 30.58 -23.19
N VAL A 15 16.87 30.19 -22.64
CA VAL A 15 17.01 28.95 -21.84
C VAL A 15 16.19 29.04 -20.57
N LEU A 16 16.24 30.17 -19.85
CA LEU A 16 15.45 30.38 -18.64
C LEU A 16 13.94 30.33 -18.94
N PHE A 17 13.52 30.98 -20.03
CA PHE A 17 12.14 30.95 -20.50
C PHE A 17 11.69 29.52 -20.86
N SER A 18 12.55 28.76 -21.54
CA SER A 18 12.27 27.36 -21.85
C SER A 18 12.09 26.52 -20.59
N ILE A 19 12.96 26.67 -19.58
CA ILE A 19 12.86 25.94 -18.31
C ILE A 19 11.58 26.32 -17.56
N VAL A 20 11.24 27.61 -17.48
CA VAL A 20 10.02 28.08 -16.82
C VAL A 20 8.77 27.56 -17.54
N CYS A 21 8.76 27.57 -18.87
CA CYS A 21 7.66 27.03 -19.68
C CYS A 21 7.47 25.52 -19.46
N LEU A 22 8.58 24.77 -19.43
CA LEU A 22 8.58 23.33 -19.17
C LEU A 22 8.09 23.01 -17.75
N GLY A 23 8.54 23.79 -16.75
CA GLY A 23 8.05 23.69 -15.38
C GLY A 23 6.55 23.99 -15.25
N TYR A 24 6.06 25.02 -15.96
CA TYR A 24 4.63 25.36 -15.97
C TYR A 24 3.79 24.24 -16.61
N LEU A 25 4.25 23.66 -17.73
CA LEU A 25 3.63 22.49 -18.34
C LEU A 25 3.65 21.27 -17.41
N ALA A 26 4.70 21.08 -16.62
CA ALA A 26 4.78 19.98 -15.66
C ALA A 26 3.75 20.13 -14.51
N ILE A 27 3.47 21.35 -14.06
CA ILE A 27 2.42 21.63 -13.07
C ILE A 27 1.04 21.37 -13.67
N LEU A 28 0.77 21.89 -14.87
CA LEU A 28 -0.51 21.67 -15.55
C LEU A 28 -0.74 20.18 -15.86
N GLY A 29 0.33 19.50 -16.23
CA GLY A 29 0.37 18.09 -16.56
C GLY A 29 0.58 17.15 -15.37
N GLN A 30 0.55 17.64 -14.11
CA GLN A 30 0.83 16.82 -12.93
C GLN A 30 -0.04 15.55 -12.86
N THR A 31 -1.30 15.65 -13.28
CA THR A 31 -2.25 14.53 -13.33
C THR A 31 -1.90 13.47 -14.37
N LEU A 32 -1.12 13.80 -15.39
CA LEU A 32 -0.58 12.88 -16.41
C LEU A 32 0.85 12.43 -16.08
N LEU A 33 1.68 13.36 -15.57
CA LEU A 33 3.06 13.10 -15.17
C LEU A 33 3.13 12.09 -14.03
N ALA A 34 2.22 12.17 -13.05
CA ALA A 34 2.21 11.23 -11.92
C ALA A 34 2.03 9.76 -12.39
N PRO A 35 0.98 9.40 -13.14
CA PRO A 35 0.85 8.06 -13.72
C PRO A 35 2.01 7.66 -14.64
N LEU A 36 2.54 8.62 -15.41
CA LEU A 36 3.65 8.37 -16.34
C LEU A 36 4.95 8.01 -15.59
N LEU A 37 5.30 8.78 -14.56
CA LEU A 37 6.47 8.51 -13.71
C LEU A 37 6.30 7.20 -12.94
N THR A 38 5.10 6.91 -12.41
CA THR A 38 4.82 5.63 -11.75
C THR A 38 4.96 4.46 -12.73
N SER A 39 4.44 4.60 -13.95
CA SER A 39 4.57 3.57 -15.00
C SER A 39 6.02 3.40 -15.45
N PHE A 40 6.79 4.48 -15.51
CA PHE A 40 8.22 4.45 -15.81
C PHE A 40 9.01 3.73 -14.71
N LEU A 41 8.75 4.04 -13.43
CA LEU A 41 9.35 3.33 -12.30
C LEU A 41 9.00 1.85 -12.31
N LEU A 42 7.73 1.51 -12.59
CA LEU A 42 7.29 0.13 -12.73
C LEU A 42 8.04 -0.56 -13.87
N ALA A 43 8.14 0.06 -15.04
CA ALA A 43 8.87 -0.46 -16.19
C ALA A 43 10.37 -0.68 -15.88
N MET A 44 10.98 0.23 -15.10
CA MET A 44 12.36 0.08 -14.65
C MET A 44 12.53 -1.11 -13.68
N LEU A 45 11.55 -1.37 -12.82
CA LEU A 45 11.50 -2.55 -11.95
C LEU A 45 11.29 -3.86 -12.74
N LEU A 46 10.58 -3.79 -13.86
CA LEU A 46 10.35 -4.89 -14.80
C LEU A 46 11.56 -5.20 -15.70
N LEU A 47 12.49 -4.25 -15.84
CA LEU A 47 13.70 -4.40 -16.66
C LEU A 47 14.57 -5.60 -16.25
N PRO A 48 14.90 -5.86 -14.96
CA PRO A 48 15.64 -7.06 -14.58
C PRO A 48 14.89 -8.36 -14.94
N LEU A 49 13.55 -8.34 -14.87
CA LEU A 49 12.72 -9.49 -15.24
C LEU A 49 12.71 -9.71 -16.76
N ALA A 50 12.68 -8.62 -17.54
CA ALA A 50 12.78 -8.67 -19.00
C ALA A 50 14.14 -9.18 -19.47
N ILE A 51 15.24 -8.72 -18.84
CA ILE A 51 16.60 -9.20 -19.09
C ILE A 51 16.72 -10.69 -18.73
N PHE A 52 16.11 -11.12 -17.62
CA PHE A 52 16.06 -12.53 -17.26
C PHE A 52 15.36 -13.38 -18.32
N LEU A 53 14.22 -12.91 -18.86
CA LEU A 53 13.50 -13.56 -19.95
C LEU A 53 14.28 -13.55 -21.27
N GLU A 54 14.99 -12.47 -21.59
CA GLU A 54 15.84 -12.37 -22.78
C GLU A 54 16.98 -13.39 -22.71
N ASN A 55 17.65 -13.49 -21.56
CA ASN A 55 18.78 -14.40 -21.36
C ASN A 55 18.36 -15.89 -21.25
N ARG A 56 17.22 -16.19 -20.61
CA ARG A 56 16.77 -17.58 -20.39
C ARG A 56 15.89 -18.12 -21.53
N CYS A 57 15.03 -17.29 -22.11
CA CYS A 57 14.09 -17.69 -23.16
C CYS A 57 14.49 -17.24 -24.57
N ARG A 58 15.62 -16.52 -24.74
CA ARG A 58 16.16 -16.06 -26.05
C ARG A 58 15.14 -15.31 -26.92
N LEU A 59 14.30 -14.48 -26.30
CA LEU A 59 13.30 -13.68 -27.00
C LEU A 59 13.89 -12.37 -27.53
N LYS A 60 13.38 -11.87 -28.66
CA LYS A 60 13.74 -10.53 -29.18
C LYS A 60 13.36 -9.46 -28.14
N ARG A 61 14.24 -8.49 -27.90
CA ARG A 61 14.14 -7.43 -26.86
C ARG A 61 12.74 -6.78 -26.71
N SER A 62 12.05 -6.49 -27.81
CA SER A 62 10.69 -5.91 -27.77
C SER A 62 9.63 -6.90 -27.28
N MET A 63 9.72 -8.17 -27.69
CA MET A 63 8.82 -9.23 -27.21
C MET A 63 9.08 -9.56 -25.74
N ALA A 64 10.34 -9.56 -25.31
CA ALA A 64 10.71 -9.81 -23.91
C ALA A 64 10.10 -8.77 -22.95
N SER A 65 10.11 -7.48 -23.34
CA SER A 65 9.47 -6.41 -22.55
C SER A 65 7.96 -6.62 -22.39
N ILE A 66 7.24 -6.90 -23.47
CA ILE A 66 5.78 -7.09 -23.43
C ILE A 66 5.42 -8.33 -22.60
N VAL A 67 6.13 -9.44 -22.79
CA VAL A 67 5.90 -10.68 -22.05
C VAL A 67 6.22 -10.50 -20.56
N SER A 68 7.27 -9.76 -20.21
CA SER A 68 7.62 -9.45 -18.81
C SER A 68 6.48 -8.71 -18.10
N VAL A 69 5.90 -7.69 -18.75
CA VAL A 69 4.75 -6.93 -18.20
C VAL A 69 3.53 -7.83 -18.02
N LEU A 70 3.18 -8.62 -19.04
CA LEU A 70 2.05 -9.55 -18.96
C LEU A 70 2.23 -10.58 -17.84
N LEU A 71 3.44 -11.14 -17.71
CA LEU A 71 3.75 -12.12 -16.68
C LEU A 71 3.63 -11.52 -15.27
N MET A 72 4.07 -10.27 -15.07
CA MET A 72 3.91 -9.58 -13.80
C MET A 72 2.44 -9.33 -13.45
N ILE A 73 1.61 -8.94 -14.43
CA ILE A 73 0.16 -8.75 -14.22
C ILE A 73 -0.49 -10.09 -13.83
N VAL A 74 -0.18 -11.17 -14.55
CA VAL A 74 -0.69 -12.52 -14.26
C VAL A 74 -0.23 -12.99 -12.88
N PHE A 75 1.02 -12.71 -12.51
CA PHE A 75 1.56 -13.08 -11.21
C PHE A 75 0.86 -12.34 -10.06
N ILE A 76 0.71 -11.03 -10.17
CA ILE A 76 0.03 -10.21 -9.14
C ILE A 76 -1.45 -10.60 -9.03
N SER A 77 -2.15 -10.73 -10.16
CA SER A 77 -3.55 -11.15 -10.16
C SER A 77 -3.74 -12.56 -9.62
N GLY A 78 -2.81 -13.48 -9.91
CA GLY A 78 -2.79 -14.83 -9.33
C GLY A 78 -2.61 -14.82 -7.81
N ILE A 79 -1.69 -14.00 -7.29
CA ILE A 79 -1.52 -13.83 -5.84
C ILE A 79 -2.79 -13.24 -5.21
N LEU A 80 -3.35 -12.18 -5.79
CA LEU A 80 -4.57 -11.55 -5.27
C LEU A 80 -5.73 -12.54 -5.28
N TYR A 81 -5.95 -13.25 -6.39
CA TYR A 81 -6.98 -14.29 -6.50
C TYR A 81 -6.81 -15.33 -5.40
N PHE A 82 -5.60 -15.85 -5.22
CA PHE A 82 -5.29 -16.83 -4.19
C PHE A 82 -5.57 -16.31 -2.77
N LEU A 83 -5.19 -15.05 -2.48
CA LEU A 83 -5.48 -14.41 -1.21
C LEU A 83 -7.00 -14.19 -1.02
N PHE A 84 -7.71 -13.76 -2.05
CA PHE A 84 -9.16 -13.57 -1.99
C PHE A 84 -9.90 -14.89 -1.74
N THR A 85 -9.48 -15.98 -2.40
CA THR A 85 -10.07 -17.30 -2.16
C THR A 85 -9.78 -17.77 -0.73
N GLN A 86 -8.53 -17.65 -0.26
CA GLN A 86 -8.19 -18.01 1.13
C GLN A 86 -8.95 -17.17 2.15
N LEU A 87 -9.10 -15.87 1.91
CA LEU A 87 -9.87 -14.99 2.77
C LEU A 87 -11.34 -15.38 2.75
N THR A 88 -11.91 -15.71 1.59
CA THR A 88 -13.32 -16.10 1.47
C THR A 88 -13.61 -17.40 2.19
N ASP A 89 -12.73 -18.39 2.09
CA ASP A 89 -12.84 -19.65 2.84
C ASP A 89 -12.78 -19.37 4.35
N LEU A 90 -11.83 -18.52 4.80
CA LEU A 90 -11.75 -18.09 6.20
C LEU A 90 -12.99 -17.31 6.66
N TRP A 91 -13.56 -16.47 5.80
CA TRP A 91 -14.80 -15.72 6.07
C TRP A 91 -16.01 -16.65 6.17
N THR A 92 -16.05 -17.72 5.37
CA THR A 92 -17.11 -18.73 5.40
C THR A 92 -17.01 -19.60 6.64
N ASP A 93 -15.79 -19.88 7.09
CA ASP A 93 -15.51 -20.62 8.32
C ASP A 93 -15.58 -19.75 9.59
N TRP A 94 -15.62 -18.42 9.45
CA TRP A 94 -15.78 -17.47 10.55
C TRP A 94 -16.92 -17.81 11.53
N PRO A 95 -18.17 -18.14 11.10
CA PRO A 95 -19.23 -18.58 12.02
C PRO A 95 -18.90 -19.88 12.75
N LEU A 96 -18.20 -20.83 12.09
CA LEU A 96 -17.82 -22.09 12.70
C LEU A 96 -16.70 -21.88 13.74
N LEU A 97 -15.71 -21.05 13.41
CA LEU A 97 -14.65 -20.59 14.31
C LEU A 97 -15.25 -19.86 15.51
N LYS A 98 -16.24 -18.98 15.30
CA LYS A 98 -16.96 -18.31 16.38
C LYS A 98 -17.64 -19.32 17.30
N LYS A 99 -18.33 -20.32 16.74
CA LYS A 99 -19.03 -21.36 17.52
C LYS A 99 -18.05 -22.23 18.31
N GLN A 100 -16.92 -22.64 17.71
CA GLN A 100 -15.86 -23.38 18.40
C GLN A 100 -15.16 -22.54 19.48
N ALA A 101 -14.93 -21.26 19.21
CA ALA A 101 -14.38 -20.32 20.18
C ALA A 101 -15.34 -20.15 21.36
N GLU A 102 -16.64 -19.91 21.13
CA GLU A 102 -17.65 -19.82 22.19
C GLU A 102 -17.73 -21.11 23.01
N THR A 103 -17.65 -22.28 22.36
CA THR A 103 -17.66 -23.57 23.06
C THR A 103 -16.40 -23.74 23.92
N SER A 104 -15.22 -23.47 23.36
CA SER A 104 -13.95 -23.48 24.10
C SER A 104 -13.94 -22.47 25.26
N PHE A 105 -14.49 -21.28 25.04
CA PHE A 105 -14.66 -20.27 26.09
C PHE A 105 -15.60 -20.76 27.19
N HIS A 106 -16.71 -21.42 26.83
CA HIS A 106 -17.64 -21.99 27.79
C HIS A 106 -17.02 -23.12 28.60
N ASP A 107 -16.24 -24.01 27.98
CA ASP A 107 -15.54 -25.11 28.64
C ASP A 107 -14.44 -24.58 29.58
N VAL A 108 -13.69 -23.57 29.16
CA VAL A 108 -12.72 -22.87 30.02
C VAL A 108 -13.45 -22.19 31.18
N GLN A 109 -14.60 -21.55 30.94
CA GLN A 109 -15.42 -20.97 32.00
C GLN A 109 -15.93 -22.01 32.98
N MET A 110 -16.36 -23.17 32.50
CA MET A 110 -16.84 -24.28 33.32
C MET A 110 -15.70 -24.88 34.16
N TRP A 111 -14.52 -25.02 33.57
CA TRP A 111 -13.31 -25.46 34.27
C TRP A 111 -12.87 -24.46 35.35
N ILE A 112 -12.84 -23.17 35.04
CA ILE A 112 -12.54 -22.11 36.02
C ILE A 112 -13.60 -22.05 37.10
N SER A 113 -14.88 -22.18 36.77
CA SER A 113 -15.98 -22.13 37.75
C SER A 113 -15.93 -23.34 38.69
N ARG A 114 -15.63 -24.54 38.17
CA ARG A 114 -15.45 -25.75 39.00
C ARG A 114 -14.20 -25.70 39.87
N THR A 115 -13.11 -25.13 39.37
CA THR A 115 -11.83 -25.06 40.11
C THR A 115 -11.79 -23.90 41.11
N PHE A 116 -12.39 -22.74 40.79
CA PHE A 116 -12.26 -21.50 41.58
C PHE A 116 -13.56 -20.98 42.22
N HIS A 117 -14.74 -21.58 41.95
CA HIS A 117 -16.05 -21.14 42.50
C HIS A 117 -16.41 -19.66 42.21
N VAL A 118 -15.85 -19.06 41.15
CA VAL A 118 -16.12 -17.66 40.76
C VAL A 118 -17.18 -17.59 39.64
N ASN A 119 -18.12 -16.64 39.79
CA ASN A 119 -19.31 -16.49 38.94
C ASN A 119 -18.98 -16.04 37.50
N THR A 120 -19.38 -16.88 36.54
CA THR A 120 -19.32 -16.76 35.07
C THR A 120 -19.72 -15.36 34.54
N LYS A 121 -20.70 -14.69 35.17
CA LYS A 121 -21.15 -13.35 34.75
C LYS A 121 -20.10 -12.26 34.93
N LYS A 122 -19.25 -12.33 35.98
CA LYS A 122 -18.21 -11.31 36.20
C LYS A 122 -17.13 -11.37 35.13
N GLN A 123 -16.73 -12.56 34.68
CA GLN A 123 -15.68 -12.72 33.67
C GLN A 123 -16.03 -12.13 32.30
N ILE A 124 -17.28 -12.30 31.84
CA ILE A 124 -17.71 -11.72 30.55
C ILE A 124 -17.72 -10.19 30.60
N THR A 125 -18.18 -9.60 31.71
CA THR A 125 -18.15 -8.14 31.88
C THR A 125 -16.72 -7.58 31.89
N TYR A 126 -15.74 -8.30 32.47
CA TYR A 126 -14.33 -7.88 32.42
C TYR A 126 -13.76 -7.96 31.00
N LEU A 127 -14.03 -9.04 30.25
CA LEU A 127 -13.56 -9.17 28.86
C LEU A 127 -14.14 -8.08 27.94
N GLN A 128 -15.43 -7.77 28.10
CA GLN A 128 -16.11 -6.75 27.32
C GLN A 128 -15.59 -5.34 27.65
N ASN A 129 -15.32 -5.07 28.93
CA ASN A 129 -14.69 -3.82 29.35
C ASN A 129 -13.25 -3.70 28.84
N SER A 130 -12.45 -4.77 28.88
CA SER A 130 -11.07 -4.76 28.35
C SER A 130 -11.02 -4.58 26.83
N ALA A 131 -11.94 -5.19 26.07
CA ALA A 131 -12.05 -4.98 24.62
C ALA A 131 -12.44 -3.53 24.29
N THR A 132 -13.37 -2.96 25.05
CA THR A 132 -13.79 -1.56 24.89
C THR A 132 -12.67 -0.60 25.26
N SER A 133 -11.90 -0.88 26.32
CA SER A 133 -10.71 -0.11 26.68
C SER A 133 -9.60 -0.23 25.63
N ALA A 134 -9.36 -1.41 25.06
CA ALA A 134 -8.36 -1.58 24.00
C ALA A 134 -8.74 -0.82 22.71
N LEU A 135 -10.02 -0.82 22.32
CA LEU A 135 -10.53 -0.02 21.22
C LEU A 135 -10.39 1.48 21.50
N ALA A 136 -10.74 1.94 22.69
CA ALA A 136 -10.56 3.33 23.09
C ALA A 136 -9.07 3.74 23.12
N THR A 137 -8.18 2.86 23.60
CA THR A 137 -6.73 3.06 23.59
C THR A 137 -6.19 3.12 22.16
N SER A 138 -6.67 2.27 21.24
CA SER A 138 -6.24 2.32 19.83
C SER A 138 -6.71 3.60 19.13
N ALA A 139 -7.94 4.06 19.37
CA ALA A 139 -8.47 5.31 18.82
C ALA A 139 -7.73 6.54 19.38
N THR A 140 -7.37 6.53 20.66
CA THR A 140 -6.58 7.60 21.29
C THR A 140 -5.13 7.60 20.85
N VAL A 141 -4.50 6.44 20.63
CA VAL A 141 -3.15 6.34 20.07
C VAL A 141 -3.11 6.79 18.60
N LEU A 142 -4.12 6.42 17.80
CA LEU A 142 -4.26 6.92 16.42
C LEU A 142 -4.51 8.44 16.38
N GLY A 143 -5.35 8.97 17.27
CA GLY A 143 -5.57 10.41 17.41
C GLY A 143 -4.31 11.16 17.86
N ALA A 144 -3.58 10.62 18.84
CA ALA A 144 -2.33 11.21 19.33
C ALA A 144 -1.24 11.22 18.26
N THR A 145 -1.06 10.12 17.53
CA THR A 145 -0.08 10.05 16.44
C THR A 145 -0.41 10.98 15.28
N LEU A 146 -1.68 11.07 14.87
CA LEU A 146 -2.13 12.04 13.85
C LEU A 146 -1.91 13.49 14.28
N MET A 147 -2.15 13.81 15.56
CA MET A 147 -1.89 15.13 16.12
C MET A 147 -0.39 15.44 16.15
N THR A 148 0.46 14.48 16.52
CA THR A 148 1.92 14.64 16.49
C THR A 148 2.46 14.78 15.07
N LEU A 149 1.93 14.05 14.10
CA LEU A 149 2.31 14.22 12.69
C LEU A 149 1.87 15.58 12.16
N SER A 150 0.65 16.02 12.50
CA SER A 150 0.14 17.35 12.10
C SER A 150 0.96 18.48 12.70
N SER A 151 1.34 18.39 13.98
CA SER A 151 2.19 19.39 14.60
C SER A 151 3.60 19.40 14.00
N THR A 152 4.19 18.23 13.74
CA THR A 152 5.52 18.14 13.13
C THR A 152 5.53 18.72 11.71
N VAL A 153 4.48 18.51 10.92
CA VAL A 153 4.36 19.12 9.58
C VAL A 153 4.21 20.64 9.67
N LEU A 154 3.39 21.15 10.60
CA LEU A 154 3.23 22.60 10.80
C LEU A 154 4.49 23.29 11.36
N PHE A 155 5.34 22.57 12.08
CA PHE A 155 6.63 23.09 12.56
C PHE A 155 7.73 23.02 11.51
N LEU A 156 7.58 22.22 10.46
CA LEU A 156 8.58 22.04 9.39
C LEU A 156 8.23 22.78 8.08
N SER A 157 7.00 23.29 7.94
CA SER A 157 6.53 24.16 6.85
C SER A 157 6.64 25.64 7.20
#